data_AF-A0A3D3P536-F1
#
_entry.id   AF-A0A3D3P536-F1
#
_cell.length_a   1.000
_cell.length_b   1.000
_cell.length_c   1.000
_cell.angle_alpha   90.00
_cell.angle_beta   90.00
_cell.angle_gamma   90.00
#
_symmetry.space_group_name_H-M   'P 1'
#
loop_
_entity.id
_entity.type
_entity.pdbx_description
1 polymer ?
#
loop_
_entity_poly.entity_id
_entity_poly.type
_entity_poly.pdbx_seq_one_letter_code
_entity_poly.pdbx_strand_id
1 'polypeptide(L)'
;KKYIELMLTPNWHNDTYLEEYHRAFFTRYAQGKNILKCGISDEHIGGLATVPSLLAALPAGDHRQTIKTHVTLTHRNSNVLRAADCLVRLLQFIANGTPLREALMTQAGDWFSTRKASKWERQDDRVVIGQRLSPACYIDQSFPASLYLAWKYHEDFAAAIIANAKVGGDSCHRGAVVGSLVAAEAKRLTGKFDLTQFPAD
;
A
#
# COMPACT_ATOMS: atom_id res chain seq x y z
N LYS A 1 -14.66 6.78 14.76
CA LYS A 1 -16.13 6.72 14.92
C LYS A 1 -16.78 6.16 13.66
N LYS A 2 -16.64 6.77 12.48
CA LYS A 2 -17.20 6.26 11.21
C LYS A 2 -16.84 4.80 10.90
N TYR A 3 -15.58 4.41 11.09
CA TYR A 3 -15.15 3.01 10.97
C TYR A 3 -15.94 2.03 11.86
N ILE A 4 -16.24 2.42 13.11
CA ILE A 4 -17.03 1.59 14.05
C ILE A 4 -18.47 1.49 13.58
N GLU A 5 -19.08 2.62 13.22
CA GLU A 5 -20.44 2.69 12.69
C GLU A 5 -20.60 1.77 11.48
N LEU A 6 -19.71 1.89 10.50
CA LEU A 6 -19.76 1.14 9.25
C LEU A 6 -19.57 -0.38 9.48
N MET A 7 -18.52 -0.78 10.20
CA MET A 7 -18.25 -2.20 10.45
C MET A 7 -19.28 -2.89 11.36
N LEU A 8 -20.05 -2.13 12.15
CA LEU A 8 -21.16 -2.66 12.96
C LEU A 8 -22.52 -2.57 12.25
N THR A 9 -22.58 -1.94 11.07
CA THR A 9 -23.82 -1.84 10.29
C THR A 9 -24.05 -3.17 9.55
N PRO A 10 -25.18 -3.86 9.80
CA PRO A 10 -25.51 -5.09 9.08
C PRO A 10 -25.52 -4.88 7.56
N ASN A 11 -24.95 -5.83 6.81
CA ASN A 11 -24.89 -5.82 5.34
C ASN A 11 -24.17 -4.61 4.71
N TRP A 12 -23.31 -3.92 5.46
CA TRP A 12 -22.57 -2.76 4.93
C TRP A 12 -21.45 -3.15 3.94
N HIS A 13 -20.82 -4.30 4.14
CA HIS A 13 -19.83 -4.87 3.22
C HIS A 13 -20.16 -6.35 2.93
N ASN A 14 -19.68 -6.86 1.79
CA ASN A 14 -19.78 -8.27 1.40
C ASN A 14 -18.47 -9.04 1.63
N ASP A 15 -17.53 -8.46 2.39
CA ASP A 15 -16.22 -9.07 2.64
C ASP A 15 -16.37 -10.46 3.29
N THR A 16 -15.81 -11.47 2.63
CA THR A 16 -15.75 -12.85 3.14
C THR A 16 -14.56 -13.09 4.06
N TYR A 17 -13.68 -12.10 4.20
CA TYR A 17 -12.48 -12.14 5.01
C TYR A 17 -12.40 -10.88 5.87
N LEU A 18 -11.97 -11.07 7.12
CA LEU A 18 -11.70 -9.99 8.06
C LEU A 18 -10.25 -10.13 8.52
N GLU A 19 -9.43 -9.10 8.36
CA GLU A 19 -8.04 -9.13 8.83
C GLU A 19 -7.94 -9.15 10.37
N GLU A 20 -6.80 -9.57 10.91
CA GLU A 20 -6.56 -9.66 12.34
C GLU A 20 -6.76 -8.33 13.07
N TYR A 21 -6.28 -7.22 12.51
CA TYR A 21 -6.43 -5.91 13.13
C TYR A 21 -7.90 -5.54 13.39
N HIS A 22 -8.82 -5.92 12.50
CA HIS A 22 -10.25 -5.65 12.70
C HIS A 22 -10.79 -6.44 13.90
N ARG A 23 -10.52 -7.76 13.93
CA ARG A 23 -10.94 -8.64 15.05
C ARG A 23 -10.40 -8.12 16.38
N ALA A 24 -9.11 -7.80 16.42
CA ALA A 24 -8.47 -7.34 17.63
C ALA A 24 -8.95 -5.94 18.07
N PHE A 25 -9.20 -5.04 17.10
CA PHE A 25 -9.79 -3.73 17.36
C PHE A 25 -11.16 -3.89 18.02
N PHE A 26 -12.06 -4.72 17.47
CA PHE A 26 -13.41 -4.88 18.00
C PHE A 26 -13.45 -5.67 19.32
N THR A 27 -12.54 -6.62 19.54
CA THR A 27 -12.34 -7.25 20.86
C THR A 27 -11.98 -6.21 21.92
N ARG A 28 -11.05 -5.29 21.61
CA ARG A 28 -10.66 -4.20 22.53
C ARG A 28 -11.77 -3.18 22.73
N TYR A 29 -12.53 -2.87 21.68
CA TYR A 29 -13.68 -1.98 21.75
C TYR A 29 -14.78 -2.55 22.64
N ALA A 30 -15.10 -3.85 22.51
CA ALA A 30 -16.06 -4.56 23.36
C ALA A 30 -15.63 -4.60 24.85
N GLN A 31 -14.32 -4.56 25.12
CA GLN A 31 -13.76 -4.43 26.47
C GLN A 31 -13.84 -2.99 27.04
N GLY A 32 -14.44 -2.05 26.33
CA GLY A 32 -14.57 -0.66 26.76
C GLY A 32 -13.28 0.17 26.62
N LYS A 33 -12.27 -0.30 25.87
CA LYS A 33 -11.07 0.50 25.62
C LYS A 33 -11.42 1.74 24.80
N ASN A 34 -10.74 2.85 25.09
CA ASN A 34 -10.85 4.07 24.28
C ASN A 34 -10.57 3.72 22.81
N ILE A 35 -11.42 4.21 21.90
CA ILE A 35 -11.36 3.90 20.47
C ILE A 35 -10.00 4.22 19.82
N LEU A 36 -9.29 5.25 20.31
CA LEU A 36 -7.96 5.62 19.82
C LEU A 36 -6.83 4.69 20.32
N LYS A 37 -7.16 3.78 21.25
CA LYS A 37 -6.25 2.77 21.83
C LYS A 37 -6.62 1.34 21.41
N CYS A 38 -7.56 1.18 20.47
CA CYS A 38 -8.01 -0.14 20.02
C CYS A 38 -7.09 -0.79 18.98
N GLY A 39 -6.30 -0.02 18.22
CA GLY A 39 -5.28 -0.58 17.31
C GLY A 39 -4.26 -1.47 18.02
N ILE A 40 -3.74 -2.47 17.30
CA ILE A 40 -2.77 -3.46 17.81
C ILE A 40 -1.42 -3.31 17.10
N SER A 41 -0.37 -3.98 17.60
CA SER A 41 0.93 -4.03 16.93
C SER A 41 0.91 -5.00 15.74
N ASP A 42 -0.04 -4.81 14.84
CA ASP A 42 -0.21 -5.59 13.63
C ASP A 42 0.87 -5.21 12.60
N GLU A 43 1.57 -6.22 12.09
CA GLU A 43 2.72 -6.08 11.19
C GLU A 43 2.38 -6.31 9.71
N HIS A 44 1.10 -6.31 9.34
CA HIS A 44 0.68 -6.58 7.98
C HIS A 44 0.57 -5.31 7.13
N ILE A 45 0.68 -5.50 5.81
CA ILE A 45 0.58 -4.43 4.81
C ILE A 45 -0.80 -3.79 4.74
N GLY A 46 -1.84 -4.42 5.30
CA GLY A 46 -3.20 -3.88 5.37
C GLY A 46 -3.26 -2.45 5.92
N GLY A 47 -2.34 -2.09 6.82
CA GLY A 47 -2.20 -0.73 7.34
C GLY A 47 -1.91 0.35 6.28
N LEU A 48 -1.44 -0.03 5.08
CA LEU A 48 -1.18 0.90 3.98
C LEU A 48 -2.39 1.11 3.06
N ALA A 49 -3.41 0.26 3.12
CA ALA A 49 -4.50 0.24 2.12
C ALA A 49 -5.22 1.57 1.95
N THR A 50 -5.46 2.29 3.06
CA THR A 50 -6.17 3.58 3.05
C THR A 50 -5.25 4.80 2.88
N VAL A 51 -3.93 4.61 2.89
CA VAL A 51 -2.97 5.73 2.87
C VAL A 51 -3.07 6.55 1.58
N PRO A 52 -3.13 5.96 0.37
CA PRO A 52 -3.21 6.74 -0.85
C PRO A 52 -4.47 7.60 -0.95
N SER A 53 -5.64 7.06 -0.58
CA SER A 53 -6.92 7.78 -0.66
C SER A 53 -7.00 8.90 0.37
N LEU A 54 -6.51 8.67 1.59
CA LEU A 54 -6.42 9.73 2.61
C LEU A 54 -5.48 10.85 2.16
N LEU A 55 -4.30 10.50 1.63
CA LEU A 55 -3.36 11.51 1.13
C LEU A 55 -3.95 12.34 -0.02
N ALA A 56 -4.66 11.71 -0.96
CA ALA A 56 -5.30 12.39 -2.08
C ALA A 56 -6.45 13.32 -1.67
N ALA A 57 -7.11 13.03 -0.55
CA ALA A 57 -8.21 13.85 -0.02
C ALA A 57 -7.73 15.04 0.83
N LEU A 58 -6.47 15.01 1.29
CA LEU A 58 -5.89 16.09 2.07
C LEU A 58 -5.43 17.24 1.16
N PRO A 59 -5.45 18.50 1.63
CA PRO A 59 -4.92 19.63 0.87
C PRO A 59 -3.42 19.47 0.63
N ALA A 60 -2.85 20.21 -0.33
CA ALA A 60 -1.39 20.20 -0.54
C ALA A 60 -0.64 20.55 0.77
N GLY A 61 0.36 19.75 1.13
CA GLY A 61 1.16 19.95 2.35
C GLY A 61 1.84 18.67 2.85
N ASP A 62 2.62 18.79 3.93
CA ASP A 62 3.21 17.65 4.62
C ASP A 62 2.20 17.00 5.58
N HIS A 63 1.75 15.80 5.21
CA HIS A 63 0.76 15.03 5.98
C HIS A 63 1.33 13.78 6.63
N ARG A 64 2.66 13.63 6.71
CA ARG A 64 3.28 12.40 7.25
C ARG A 64 2.80 12.08 8.67
N GLN A 65 2.68 13.08 9.54
CA GLN A 65 2.21 12.87 10.91
C GLN A 65 0.72 12.54 10.97
N THR A 66 -0.10 13.16 10.11
CA THR A 66 -1.53 12.86 9.97
C THR A 66 -1.72 11.40 9.54
N ILE A 67 -0.99 10.96 8.53
CA ILE A 67 -1.03 9.58 8.04
C ILE A 67 -0.56 8.60 9.11
N LYS A 68 0.56 8.85 9.80
CA LYS A 68 1.02 7.98 10.91
C LYS A 68 -0.03 7.87 12.01
N THR A 69 -0.66 8.99 12.37
CA THR A 69 -1.75 9.00 13.36
C THR A 69 -2.93 8.16 12.89
N HIS A 70 -3.33 8.28 11.62
CA HIS A 70 -4.41 7.49 11.02
C HIS A 70 -4.10 5.99 11.04
N VAL A 71 -2.92 5.59 10.55
CA VAL A 71 -2.49 4.19 10.52
C VAL A 71 -2.43 3.61 11.94
N THR A 72 -1.98 4.39 12.92
CA THR A 72 -1.91 4.00 14.35
C THR A 72 -3.27 3.66 14.97
N LEU A 73 -4.39 4.08 14.36
CA LEU A 73 -5.74 3.71 14.82
C LEU A 73 -5.99 2.20 14.72
N THR A 74 -5.30 1.51 13.80
CA THR A 74 -5.45 0.07 13.56
C THR A 74 -4.12 -0.68 13.69
N HIS A 75 -3.04 -0.16 13.09
CA HIS A 75 -1.71 -0.75 13.05
C HIS A 75 -0.69 0.11 13.80
N ARG A 76 -0.28 -0.37 14.97
CA ARG A 76 0.69 0.27 15.90
C ARG A 76 2.09 -0.33 15.79
N ASN A 77 2.39 -0.99 14.68
CA ASN A 77 3.71 -1.57 14.42
C ASN A 77 4.64 -0.52 13.78
N SER A 78 5.88 -0.43 14.27
CA SER A 78 6.84 0.58 13.83
C SER A 78 7.22 0.45 12.34
N ASN A 79 7.31 -0.77 11.82
CA ASN A 79 7.63 -1.01 10.41
C ASN A 79 6.46 -0.61 9.50
N VAL A 80 5.21 -0.86 9.91
CA VAL A 80 4.03 -0.37 9.17
C VAL A 80 3.99 1.16 9.13
N LEU A 81 4.28 1.83 10.25
CA LEU A 81 4.34 3.30 10.30
C LEU A 81 5.49 3.88 9.45
N ARG A 82 6.64 3.19 9.40
CA ARG A 82 7.77 3.57 8.52
C ARG A 82 7.44 3.34 7.05
N ALA A 83 6.74 2.28 6.71
CA ALA A 83 6.31 2.00 5.34
C ALA A 83 5.25 3.02 4.87
N ALA A 84 4.31 3.39 5.74
CA ALA A 84 3.33 4.44 5.46
C ALA A 84 4.00 5.80 5.20
N ASP A 85 5.00 6.17 6.01
CA ASP A 85 5.83 7.37 5.77
C ASP A 85 6.53 7.33 4.41
N CYS A 86 7.15 6.20 4.08
CA CYS A 86 7.82 6.00 2.80
C CYS A 86 6.83 6.13 1.63
N LEU A 87 5.66 5.50 1.71
CA LEU A 87 4.62 5.58 0.68
C LEU A 87 4.14 7.02 0.46
N VAL A 88 3.91 7.77 1.55
CA VAL A 88 3.53 9.19 1.46
C VAL A 88 4.60 10.01 0.76
N ARG A 89 5.87 9.83 1.15
CA ARG A 89 6.99 10.52 0.49
C ARG A 89 7.05 10.19 -0.99
N LEU A 90 6.98 8.91 -1.37
CA LEU A 90 6.99 8.50 -2.78
C LEU A 90 5.87 9.17 -3.58
N LEU A 91 4.62 9.10 -3.10
CA LEU A 91 3.48 9.71 -3.78
C LEU A 91 3.63 11.23 -3.93
N GLN A 92 4.14 11.92 -2.90
CA GLN A 92 4.39 13.37 -2.95
C GLN A 92 5.49 13.75 -3.94
N PHE A 93 6.61 13.01 -3.97
CA PHE A 93 7.69 13.25 -4.94
C PHE A 93 7.18 13.08 -6.38
N ILE A 94 6.39 12.03 -6.64
CA ILE A 94 5.80 11.77 -7.95
C ILE A 94 4.83 12.88 -8.34
N ALA A 95 3.95 13.28 -7.42
CA ALA A 95 3.02 14.39 -7.63
C ALA A 95 3.72 15.72 -7.91
N ASN A 96 4.93 15.91 -7.36
CA ASN A 96 5.77 17.09 -7.58
C ASN A 96 6.66 16.99 -8.84
N GLY A 97 6.50 15.95 -9.66
CA GLY A 97 7.16 15.81 -10.95
C GLY A 97 8.36 14.88 -11.00
N THR A 98 8.79 14.29 -9.87
CA THR A 98 9.86 13.30 -9.84
C THR A 98 9.40 11.98 -10.48
N PRO A 99 10.12 11.41 -11.46
CA PRO A 99 9.80 10.09 -12.01
C PRO A 99 9.76 8.99 -10.92
N LEU A 100 8.81 8.06 -11.01
CA LEU A 100 8.63 6.98 -10.03
C LEU A 100 9.92 6.20 -9.73
N ARG A 101 10.71 5.85 -10.76
CA ARG A 101 12.01 5.18 -10.54
C ARG A 101 12.98 6.03 -9.72
N GLU A 102 13.08 7.32 -10.00
CA GLU A 102 13.93 8.24 -9.25
C GLU A 102 13.45 8.41 -7.80
N ALA A 103 12.13 8.52 -7.60
CA ALA A 103 11.54 8.57 -6.27
C ALA A 103 11.84 7.29 -5.46
N LEU A 104 11.72 6.11 -6.08
CA LEU A 104 12.08 4.83 -5.45
C LEU A 104 13.57 4.77 -5.10
N MET A 105 14.46 5.23 -5.99
CA MET A 105 15.90 5.27 -5.74
C MET A 105 16.27 6.14 -4.54
N THR A 106 15.62 7.30 -4.40
CA THR A 106 16.01 8.31 -3.41
C THR A 106 15.28 8.18 -2.08
N GLN A 107 14.03 7.68 -2.08
CA GLN A 107 13.17 7.70 -0.89
C GLN A 107 12.96 6.33 -0.24
N ALA A 108 13.20 5.22 -0.94
CA ALA A 108 12.85 3.87 -0.51
C ALA A 108 14.03 2.95 -0.17
N GLY A 109 15.25 3.48 -0.04
CA GLY A 109 16.47 2.68 0.16
C GLY A 109 16.45 1.74 1.38
N ASP A 110 15.70 2.10 2.44
CA ASP A 110 15.50 1.26 3.64
C ASP A 110 14.69 -0.01 3.37
N TRP A 111 13.91 -0.02 2.29
CA TRP A 111 12.95 -1.08 1.96
C TRP A 111 13.32 -1.81 0.67
N PHE A 112 14.04 -1.14 -0.22
CA PHE A 112 14.14 -1.54 -1.61
C PHE A 112 15.51 -1.20 -2.18
N SER A 113 16.14 -2.19 -2.81
CA SER A 113 17.40 -2.00 -3.53
C SER A 113 17.14 -1.99 -5.02
N THR A 114 17.18 -0.80 -5.62
CA THR A 114 17.01 -0.61 -7.08
C THR A 114 18.07 -1.35 -7.87
N ARG A 115 19.31 -1.40 -7.38
CA ARG A 115 20.39 -2.22 -7.98
C ARG A 115 20.04 -3.70 -8.06
N LYS A 116 19.42 -4.27 -7.01
CA LYS A 116 18.95 -5.66 -7.03
C LYS A 116 17.75 -5.80 -7.96
N ALA A 117 16.79 -4.88 -7.89
CA ALA A 117 15.60 -4.88 -8.73
C ALA A 117 15.94 -4.90 -10.22
N SER A 118 16.87 -4.05 -10.67
CA SER A 118 17.30 -4.02 -12.07
C SER A 118 17.92 -5.32 -12.58
N LYS A 119 18.60 -6.06 -11.71
CA LYS A 119 19.11 -7.40 -12.05
C LYS A 119 18.01 -8.45 -12.21
N TRP A 120 16.85 -8.20 -11.60
CA TRP A 120 15.71 -9.11 -11.58
C TRP A 120 14.62 -8.74 -12.59
N GLU A 121 14.67 -7.56 -13.22
CA GLU A 121 13.62 -7.06 -14.14
C GLU A 121 13.29 -8.03 -15.28
N ARG A 122 14.27 -8.77 -15.80
CA ARG A 122 14.09 -9.74 -16.89
C ARG A 122 13.54 -11.10 -16.45
N GLN A 123 13.33 -11.30 -15.15
CA GLN A 123 12.85 -12.57 -14.61
C GLN A 123 11.34 -12.52 -14.36
N ASP A 124 10.72 -13.69 -14.33
CA ASP A 124 9.31 -13.85 -14.01
C ASP A 124 9.00 -13.37 -12.58
N ASP A 125 7.89 -12.65 -12.41
CA ASP A 125 7.55 -12.04 -11.12
C ASP A 125 7.32 -13.06 -10.01
N ARG A 126 6.80 -14.25 -10.33
CA ARG A 126 6.59 -15.33 -9.35
C ARG A 126 7.91 -15.98 -8.94
N VAL A 127 8.93 -15.93 -9.80
CA VAL A 127 10.27 -16.36 -9.44
C VAL A 127 10.92 -15.34 -8.50
N VAL A 128 10.81 -14.04 -8.80
CA VAL A 128 11.38 -12.99 -7.96
C VAL A 128 10.63 -12.91 -6.62
N ILE A 129 9.31 -12.81 -6.67
CA ILE A 129 8.40 -12.80 -5.51
C ILE A 129 7.99 -14.24 -5.22
N GLY A 130 8.92 -14.96 -4.62
CA GLY A 130 8.83 -16.39 -4.28
C GLY A 130 10.18 -16.93 -3.86
N GLN A 131 11.27 -16.47 -4.50
CA GLN A 131 12.64 -16.87 -4.14
C GLN A 131 13.47 -15.74 -3.51
N ARG A 132 13.14 -14.47 -3.76
CA ARG A 132 13.95 -13.31 -3.30
C ARG A 132 13.14 -12.31 -2.48
N LEU A 133 11.91 -12.10 -2.88
CA LEU A 133 10.87 -11.39 -2.16
C LEU A 133 9.76 -12.40 -1.84
N SER A 134 8.76 -12.00 -1.06
CA SER A 134 7.68 -12.88 -0.63
C SER A 134 6.32 -12.30 -1.00
N PRO A 135 5.34 -13.14 -1.40
CA PRO A 135 3.96 -12.73 -1.66
C PRO A 135 3.14 -12.56 -0.38
N ALA A 136 3.72 -12.80 0.81
CA ALA A 136 3.03 -12.75 2.09
C ALA A 136 2.56 -11.34 2.47
N CYS A 137 1.73 -11.27 3.51
CA CYS A 137 1.13 -10.03 4.02
C CYS A 137 2.04 -9.24 4.99
N TYR A 138 3.10 -9.83 5.53
CA TYR A 138 4.02 -9.14 6.45
C TYR A 138 4.66 -7.91 5.80
N ILE A 139 4.68 -6.78 6.48
CA ILE A 139 5.09 -5.49 5.91
C ILE A 139 6.54 -5.51 5.40
N ASP A 140 7.44 -6.19 6.10
CA ASP A 140 8.86 -6.34 5.75
C ASP A 140 9.09 -7.21 4.50
N GLN A 141 8.06 -7.94 4.06
CA GLN A 141 8.07 -8.79 2.89
C GLN A 141 7.25 -8.19 1.74
N SER A 142 6.02 -7.81 2.05
CA SER A 142 5.02 -7.35 1.09
C SER A 142 5.36 -5.96 0.55
N PHE A 143 5.82 -5.04 1.39
CA PHE A 143 6.15 -3.68 0.93
C PHE A 143 7.33 -3.66 -0.05
N PRO A 144 8.46 -4.35 0.19
CA PRO A 144 9.51 -4.52 -0.83
C PRO A 144 9.02 -5.17 -2.12
N ALA A 145 8.10 -6.14 -2.05
CA ALA A 145 7.47 -6.73 -3.23
C ALA A 145 6.62 -5.72 -4.01
N SER A 146 5.85 -4.86 -3.32
CA SER A 146 5.13 -3.75 -3.94
C SER A 146 6.08 -2.82 -4.70
N LEU A 147 7.17 -2.42 -4.05
CA LEU A 147 8.15 -1.49 -4.63
C LEU A 147 8.87 -2.10 -5.84
N TYR A 148 9.15 -3.41 -5.83
CA TYR A 148 9.69 -4.13 -6.99
C TYR A 148 8.73 -4.11 -8.18
N LEU A 149 7.45 -4.41 -7.97
CA LEU A 149 6.46 -4.39 -9.05
C LEU A 149 6.29 -2.97 -9.61
N ALA A 150 6.18 -1.96 -8.73
CA ALA A 150 6.13 -0.56 -9.15
C ALA A 150 7.39 -0.12 -9.92
N TRP A 151 8.56 -0.62 -9.54
CA TRP A 151 9.81 -0.37 -10.25
C TRP A 151 9.85 -0.98 -11.64
N LYS A 152 9.45 -2.26 -11.75
CA LYS A 152 9.49 -3.03 -13.01
C LYS A 152 8.47 -2.51 -14.01
N TYR A 153 7.26 -2.18 -13.56
CA TYR A 153 6.12 -1.77 -14.39
C TYR A 153 5.81 -0.27 -14.30
N HIS A 154 6.82 0.57 -13.99
CA HIS A 154 6.62 1.98 -13.63
C HIS A 154 5.82 2.81 -14.65
N GLU A 155 5.85 2.45 -15.93
CA GLU A 155 5.14 3.15 -17.01
C GLU A 155 3.88 2.43 -17.50
N ASP A 156 3.57 1.24 -16.97
CA ASP A 156 2.45 0.42 -17.43
C ASP A 156 1.57 0.00 -16.25
N PHE A 157 0.52 0.79 -16.02
CA PHE A 157 -0.42 0.57 -14.92
C PHE A 157 -1.13 -0.78 -15.02
N ALA A 158 -1.63 -1.13 -16.21
CA ALA A 158 -2.36 -2.38 -16.42
C ALA A 158 -1.44 -3.58 -16.14
N ALA A 159 -0.22 -3.58 -16.69
CA ALA A 159 0.74 -4.65 -16.45
C ALA A 159 1.16 -4.73 -14.98
N ALA A 160 1.31 -3.60 -14.27
CA ALA A 160 1.64 -3.57 -12.85
C ALA A 160 0.57 -4.28 -12.00
N ILE A 161 -0.70 -3.97 -12.22
CA ILE A 161 -1.82 -4.58 -11.49
C ILE A 161 -1.99 -6.05 -11.85
N ILE A 162 -1.89 -6.41 -13.13
CA ILE A 162 -1.98 -7.81 -13.58
C ILE A 162 -0.83 -8.64 -12.98
N ALA A 163 0.41 -8.13 -13.00
CA ALA A 163 1.55 -8.81 -12.39
C ALA A 163 1.36 -8.97 -10.87
N ASN A 164 0.88 -7.92 -10.19
CA ASN A 164 0.54 -7.99 -8.77
C ASN A 164 -0.48 -9.09 -8.46
N ALA A 165 -1.54 -9.21 -9.25
CA ALA A 165 -2.56 -10.24 -9.10
C ALA A 165 -2.00 -11.65 -9.37
N LYS A 166 -1.22 -11.82 -10.45
CA LYS A 166 -0.63 -13.11 -10.84
C LYS A 166 0.37 -13.69 -9.82
N VAL A 167 1.03 -12.83 -9.05
CA VAL A 167 1.91 -13.24 -7.95
C VAL A 167 1.14 -13.89 -6.79
N GLY A 168 -0.15 -13.57 -6.63
CA GLY A 168 -1.00 -14.12 -5.59
C GLY A 168 -0.62 -13.63 -4.18
N GLY A 169 -0.94 -14.43 -3.16
CA GLY A 169 -0.79 -14.04 -1.76
C GLY A 169 -1.65 -12.83 -1.41
N ASP A 170 -1.09 -11.87 -0.64
CA ASP A 170 -1.80 -10.64 -0.29
C ASP A 170 -1.75 -9.60 -1.43
N SER A 171 -2.38 -9.95 -2.55
CA SER A 171 -2.42 -9.10 -3.74
C SER A 171 -3.34 -7.88 -3.59
N CYS A 172 -4.36 -7.96 -2.73
CA CYS A 172 -5.31 -6.87 -2.51
C CYS A 172 -4.63 -5.66 -1.85
N HIS A 173 -3.96 -5.87 -0.70
CA HIS A 173 -3.27 -4.78 -0.01
C HIS A 173 -2.02 -4.32 -0.76
N ARG A 174 -1.25 -5.25 -1.33
CA ARG A 174 -0.12 -4.91 -2.21
C ARG A 174 -0.58 -4.08 -3.42
N GLY A 175 -1.76 -4.40 -3.96
CA GLY A 175 -2.40 -3.68 -5.07
C GLY A 175 -2.67 -2.20 -4.75
N ALA A 176 -3.04 -1.86 -3.51
CA ALA A 176 -3.20 -0.47 -3.10
C ALA A 176 -1.87 0.32 -3.18
N VAL A 177 -0.75 -0.32 -2.83
CA VAL A 177 0.58 0.29 -2.91
C VAL A 177 1.06 0.37 -4.36
N VAL A 178 1.08 -0.75 -5.09
CA VAL A 178 1.52 -0.81 -6.50
C VAL A 178 0.68 0.13 -7.35
N GLY A 179 -0.64 0.03 -7.22
CA GLY A 179 -1.58 0.80 -8.02
C GLY A 179 -1.44 2.30 -7.78
N SER A 180 -1.37 2.74 -6.52
CA SER A 180 -1.24 4.18 -6.25
C SER A 180 0.05 4.78 -6.79
N LEU A 181 1.17 4.07 -6.68
CA LEU A 181 2.47 4.53 -7.18
C LEU A 181 2.49 4.62 -8.71
N VAL A 182 2.06 3.56 -9.40
CA VAL A 182 2.09 3.52 -10.87
C VAL A 182 1.01 4.43 -11.47
N ALA A 183 -0.16 4.56 -10.83
CA ALA A 183 -1.18 5.52 -11.25
C ALA A 183 -0.70 6.97 -11.09
N ALA A 184 0.03 7.29 -10.02
CA ALA A 184 0.63 8.61 -9.84
C ALA A 184 1.64 8.91 -10.95
N GLU A 185 2.46 7.92 -11.36
CA GLU A 185 3.40 8.06 -12.47
C GLU A 185 2.69 8.25 -13.81
N ALA A 186 1.67 7.44 -14.11
CA ALA A 186 0.86 7.59 -15.32
C ALA A 186 0.20 8.99 -15.38
N LYS A 187 -0.32 9.48 -14.25
CA LYS A 187 -0.85 10.83 -14.13
C LYS A 187 0.20 11.91 -14.33
N ARG A 188 1.40 11.72 -13.78
CA ARG A 188 2.54 12.63 -13.95
C ARG A 188 2.95 12.74 -15.42
N LEU A 189 3.00 11.62 -16.15
CA LEU A 189 3.41 11.57 -17.55
C LEU A 189 2.36 12.14 -18.51
N THR A 190 1.08 11.88 -18.27
CA THR A 190 0.02 12.18 -19.25
C THR A 190 -0.92 13.32 -18.83
N GLY A 191 -0.78 13.83 -17.60
CA GLY A 191 -1.70 14.80 -17.00
C GLY A 191 -3.09 14.22 -16.66
N LYS A 192 -3.36 12.96 -17.03
CA LYS A 192 -4.63 12.27 -16.84
C LYS A 192 -4.38 10.87 -16.29
N PHE A 193 -5.41 10.25 -15.73
CA PHE A 193 -5.34 8.84 -15.38
C PHE A 193 -6.64 8.20 -15.82
N ASP A 194 -6.53 7.17 -16.65
CA ASP A 194 -7.67 6.50 -17.28
C ASP A 194 -7.80 5.07 -16.74
N LEU A 195 -8.91 4.81 -16.07
CA LEU A 195 -9.23 3.50 -15.49
C LEU A 195 -9.88 2.55 -16.51
N THR A 196 -10.27 3.01 -17.71
CA THR A 196 -10.92 2.14 -18.72
C THR A 196 -9.97 1.15 -19.39
N GLN A 197 -8.67 1.19 -19.06
CA GLN A 197 -7.67 0.26 -19.59
C GLN A 197 -7.77 -1.17 -19.01
N PHE A 198 -8.60 -1.41 -17.99
CA PHE A 198 -8.93 -2.76 -17.56
C PHE A 198 -10.06 -3.31 -18.43
N PRO A 199 -9.92 -4.52 -19.00
CA PRO A 199 -11.05 -5.19 -19.62
C PRO A 199 -12.16 -5.28 -18.58
N ALA A 200 -13.28 -4.62 -18.86
CA ALA A 200 -14.53 -4.91 -18.18
C ALA A 200 -15.04 -6.22 -18.77
N ASP A 201 -14.57 -7.33 -18.21
CA ASP A 201 -15.20 -8.63 -18.42
C ASP A 201 -16.39 -8.78 -17.46
#